data_AF-A0A1Y4R0J6-F1
#
_entry.id   AF-A0A1Y4R0J6-F1
#
_cell.length_a   1.000
_cell.length_b   1.000
_cell.length_c   1.000
_cell.angle_alpha   90.00
_cell.angle_beta   90.00
_cell.angle_gamma   90.00
#
_symmetry.space_group_name_H-M   'P 1'
#
loop_
_entity.id
_entity.type
_entity.pdbx_description
1 polymer ?
#
loop_
_entity_poly.entity_id
_entity_poly.type
_entity_poly.pdbx_seq_one_letter_code
_entity_poly.pdbx_strand_id
1 'polypeptide(L)'
;EIDVTIPTNRKVDKLEIVDDMPDVLEPVKAVVKEGKTDVTNKGTLTLDKATSTMKWVPKSATEFKGHKLTIELKALIKNTYKVKDFANDKGVAVIPNSANLRINDGNNPTPPVTVTPPEVTPQASKFIAKPVK
;
A
#
# COMPACT_ATOMS: atom_id res chain seq x y z
N GLU A 1 -2.85 -6.50 -0.92
CA GLU A 1 -3.75 -6.29 -2.07
C GLU A 1 -5.03 -5.67 -1.54
N ILE A 2 -5.57 -4.67 -2.24
CA ILE A 2 -6.80 -3.97 -1.85
C ILE A 2 -7.77 -4.08 -3.01
N ASP A 3 -8.94 -4.64 -2.79
CA ASP A 3 -10.00 -4.72 -3.79
C ASP A 3 -11.05 -3.65 -3.52
N VAL A 4 -11.36 -2.86 -4.55
CA VAL A 4 -12.42 -1.85 -4.49
C VAL A 4 -13.39 -2.04 -5.66
N THR A 5 -14.68 -1.93 -5.37
CA THR A 5 -15.74 -1.92 -6.40
C THR A 5 -16.36 -0.54 -6.46
N ILE A 6 -16.33 0.07 -7.64
CA ILE A 6 -16.90 1.41 -7.83
C ILE A 6 -18.41 1.27 -8.08
N PRO A 7 -19.28 2.03 -7.37
CA PRO A 7 -20.72 1.85 -7.42
C PRO A 7 -21.32 2.23 -8.77
N THR A 8 -22.31 1.45 -9.22
CA THR A 8 -23.08 1.70 -10.46
C THR A 8 -24.35 2.50 -10.22
N ASN A 9 -24.91 2.44 -9.01
CA ASN A 9 -26.23 2.97 -8.64
C ASN A 9 -26.25 4.50 -8.40
N ARG A 10 -25.12 5.19 -8.57
CA ARG A 10 -25.02 6.65 -8.42
C ARG A 10 -24.05 7.26 -9.41
N LYS A 11 -24.07 8.58 -9.55
CA LYS A 11 -23.09 9.33 -10.34
C LYS A 11 -21.72 9.27 -9.64
N VAL A 12 -20.63 9.22 -10.40
CA VAL A 12 -19.25 9.19 -9.89
C VAL A 12 -18.48 10.30 -10.59
N ASP A 13 -18.51 11.50 -10.01
CA ASP A 13 -17.84 12.70 -10.53
C ASP A 13 -16.43 12.86 -9.96
N LYS A 14 -16.20 12.32 -8.76
CA LYS A 14 -14.90 12.25 -8.11
C LYS A 14 -14.67 10.84 -7.59
N LEU A 15 -13.44 10.37 -7.74
CA LEU A 15 -12.97 9.08 -7.25
C LEU A 15 -11.55 9.26 -6.72
N GLU A 16 -11.31 8.88 -5.47
CA GLU A 16 -9.98 8.77 -4.90
C GLU A 16 -9.85 7.45 -4.16
N ILE A 17 -8.74 6.75 -4.36
CA ILE A 17 -8.38 5.57 -3.58
C ILE A 17 -7.20 5.98 -2.71
N VAL A 18 -7.37 5.90 -1.40
CA VAL A 18 -6.37 6.32 -0.42
C VAL A 18 -6.08 5.17 0.53
N ASP A 19 -4.81 4.84 0.73
CA ASP A 19 -4.36 3.95 1.78
C ASP A 19 -3.49 4.75 2.74
N ASP A 20 -3.99 4.92 3.96
CA ASP A 20 -3.32 5.62 5.05
C ASP A 20 -2.68 4.55 5.93
N MET A 21 -1.46 4.16 5.57
CA MET A 21 -0.79 3.05 6.21
C MET A 21 -0.29 3.45 7.61
N PRO A 22 -0.14 2.49 8.54
CA PRO A 22 0.53 2.75 9.80
C PRO A 22 1.89 3.40 9.59
N ASP A 23 2.24 4.35 10.46
CA ASP A 23 3.48 5.14 10.33
C ASP A 23 4.77 4.29 10.28
N VAL A 24 4.74 3.06 10.78
CA VAL A 24 5.84 2.10 10.67
C VAL A 24 6.16 1.72 9.22
N LEU A 25 5.22 1.87 8.28
CA LEU A 25 5.37 1.49 6.88
C LEU A 25 5.73 2.70 6.00
N GLU A 26 6.58 2.47 5.01
CA GLU A 26 6.86 3.42 3.93
C GLU A 26 6.42 2.85 2.57
N PRO A 27 5.58 3.56 1.79
CA PRO A 27 5.20 3.11 0.46
C PRO A 27 6.41 3.16 -0.48
N VAL A 28 6.65 2.08 -1.23
CA VAL A 28 7.74 2.01 -2.22
C VAL A 28 7.25 1.85 -3.64
N LYS A 29 6.12 1.16 -3.83
CA LYS A 29 5.52 0.95 -5.16
C LYS A 29 4.04 0.64 -5.01
N ALA A 30 3.22 1.17 -5.90
CA ALA A 30 1.85 0.72 -6.06
C ALA A 30 1.54 0.48 -7.55
N VAL A 31 0.65 -0.46 -7.81
CA VAL A 31 0.05 -0.71 -9.13
C VAL A 31 -1.46 -0.78 -8.95
N VAL A 32 -2.19 -0.07 -9.80
CA VAL A 32 -3.66 -0.16 -9.86
C VAL A 32 -4.02 -1.02 -11.06
N LYS A 33 -4.76 -2.10 -10.82
CA LYS A 33 -5.18 -3.06 -11.84
C LYS A 33 -6.68 -3.05 -12.02
N GLU A 34 -7.09 -3.28 -13.26
CA GLU A 34 -8.43 -3.72 -13.61
C GLU A 34 -8.33 -5.16 -14.13
N GLY A 35 -8.69 -6.13 -13.28
CA GLY A 35 -8.38 -7.53 -13.53
C GLY A 35 -6.87 -7.74 -13.65
N LYS A 36 -6.38 -8.11 -14.85
CA LYS A 36 -4.95 -8.32 -15.13
C LYS A 36 -4.25 -7.10 -15.74
N THR A 37 -5.00 -6.08 -16.13
CA THR A 37 -4.48 -4.91 -16.84
C THR A 37 -3.98 -3.87 -15.85
N ASP A 38 -2.74 -3.39 -16.01
CA ASP A 38 -2.23 -2.23 -15.29
C ASP A 38 -2.87 -0.96 -15.85
N VAL A 39 -3.62 -0.25 -15.01
CA VAL A 39 -4.30 1.02 -15.32
C VAL A 39 -3.76 2.19 -14.51
N THR A 40 -2.59 2.02 -13.87
CA THR A 40 -1.99 3.05 -13.00
C THR A 40 -1.84 4.39 -13.73
N ASN A 41 -1.47 4.36 -15.01
CA ASN A 41 -1.28 5.53 -15.88
C ASN A 41 -2.57 6.25 -16.31
N LYS A 42 -3.74 5.65 -16.07
CA LYS A 42 -5.06 6.28 -16.26
C LYS A 42 -5.41 7.24 -15.12
N GLY A 43 -4.57 7.31 -14.09
CA GLY A 43 -4.66 8.27 -13.01
C GLY A 43 -3.32 8.89 -12.65
N THR A 44 -3.34 9.61 -11.54
CA THR A 44 -2.16 10.14 -10.85
C THR A 44 -1.97 9.31 -9.58
N LEU A 45 -0.84 8.62 -9.49
CA LEU A 45 -0.41 7.91 -8.28
C LEU A 45 0.53 8.81 -7.47
N THR A 46 0.29 8.92 -6.18
CA THR A 46 1.15 9.60 -5.22
C THR A 46 1.51 8.63 -4.10
N LEU A 47 2.81 8.49 -3.83
CA LEU A 47 3.35 7.74 -2.71
C LEU A 47 4.07 8.74 -1.81
N ASP A 48 3.50 9.02 -0.65
CA ASP A 48 4.09 9.93 0.34
C ASP A 48 4.72 9.12 1.47
N LYS A 49 6.05 9.18 1.56
CA LYS A 49 6.83 8.49 2.58
C LYS A 49 6.79 9.19 3.94
N ALA A 50 6.57 10.50 3.96
CA ALA A 50 6.52 11.28 5.18
C ALA A 50 5.22 11.00 5.94
N THR A 51 4.10 10.93 5.22
CA THR A 51 2.77 10.66 5.77
C THR A 51 2.34 9.20 5.64
N SER A 52 3.21 8.32 5.16
CA SER A 52 2.93 6.87 4.98
C SER A 52 1.67 6.59 4.15
N THR A 53 1.37 7.46 3.18
CA THR A 53 0.12 7.45 2.44
C THR A 53 0.34 7.08 0.97
N MET A 54 -0.53 6.23 0.44
CA MET A 54 -0.72 6.03 -1.00
C MET A 54 -2.03 6.67 -1.43
N LYS A 55 -2.02 7.45 -2.52
CA LYS A 55 -3.22 8.02 -3.12
C LYS A 55 -3.21 7.80 -4.62
N TRP A 56 -4.32 7.33 -5.17
CA TRP A 56 -4.54 7.27 -6.61
C TRP A 56 -5.83 7.99 -7.00
N VAL A 57 -5.74 8.85 -8.00
CA VAL A 57 -6.87 9.62 -8.55
C VAL A 57 -6.93 9.42 -10.06
N PRO A 58 -7.98 8.81 -10.64
CA PRO A 58 -8.12 8.65 -12.08
C PRO A 58 -8.28 10.02 -12.76
N LYS A 59 -7.81 10.12 -14.01
CA LYS A 59 -8.02 11.30 -14.87
C LYS A 59 -9.51 11.49 -15.20
N SER A 60 -10.25 10.39 -15.28
CA SER A 60 -11.70 10.36 -15.49
C SER A 60 -12.34 9.41 -14.49
N ALA A 61 -13.05 9.94 -13.49
CA ALA A 61 -13.72 9.13 -12.47
C ALA A 61 -14.86 8.28 -13.07
N THR A 62 -15.52 8.80 -14.10
CA THR A 62 -16.67 8.13 -14.76
C THR A 62 -16.26 6.90 -15.56
N GLU A 63 -15.00 6.84 -16.04
CA GLU A 63 -14.47 5.68 -16.78
C GLU A 63 -14.44 4.41 -15.93
N PHE A 64 -14.29 4.56 -14.61
CA PHE A 64 -14.17 3.43 -13.68
C PHE A 64 -15.49 3.07 -13.01
N LYS A 65 -16.60 3.69 -13.40
CA LYS A 65 -17.91 3.41 -12.80
C LYS A 65 -18.31 1.97 -13.05
N GLY A 66 -18.58 1.21 -11.98
CA GLY A 66 -18.94 -0.21 -12.06
C GLY A 66 -17.75 -1.16 -12.22
N HIS A 67 -16.53 -0.64 -12.30
CA HIS A 67 -15.35 -1.46 -12.44
C HIS A 67 -14.89 -1.96 -11.06
N LYS A 68 -14.22 -3.12 -11.06
CA LYS A 68 -13.47 -3.62 -9.91
C LYS A 68 -12.00 -3.29 -10.13
N LEU A 69 -11.42 -2.55 -9.19
CA LEU A 69 -10.00 -2.24 -9.18
C LEU A 69 -9.30 -2.98 -8.05
N THR A 70 -8.07 -3.40 -8.32
CA THR A 70 -7.19 -4.08 -7.38
C THR A 70 -5.91 -3.27 -7.24
N ILE A 71 -5.53 -2.92 -6.01
CA ILE A 71 -4.31 -2.17 -5.72
C ILE A 71 -3.28 -3.12 -5.11
N GLU A 72 -2.18 -3.28 -5.81
CA GLU A 72 -1.00 -3.98 -5.33
C GLU A 72 -0.02 -2.96 -4.76
N LEU A 73 -0.07 -2.77 -3.45
CA LEU A 73 0.82 -1.89 -2.71
C LEU A 73 1.99 -2.69 -2.12
N LYS A 74 3.22 -2.22 -2.37
CA LYS A 74 4.44 -2.64 -1.69
C LYS A 74 4.89 -1.53 -0.75
N ALA A 75 5.16 -1.92 0.48
CA ALA A 75 5.72 -1.06 1.52
C ALA A 75 6.87 -1.76 2.23
N LEU A 76 7.77 -0.98 2.85
CA LEU A 76 8.82 -1.47 3.74
C LEU A 76 8.57 -0.98 5.16
N ILE A 77 9.13 -1.65 6.17
CA ILE A 77 9.20 -1.10 7.52
C ILE A 77 10.26 0.01 7.52
N LYS A 78 9.91 1.21 7.98
CA LYS A 78 10.85 2.32 8.12
C LYS A 78 12.01 1.90 9.03
N ASN A 79 13.23 2.28 8.65
CA ASN A 79 14.47 1.88 9.34
C ASN A 79 14.56 2.36 10.81
N THR A 80 13.70 3.30 11.22
CA THR A 80 13.58 3.77 12.60
C THR A 80 12.89 2.77 13.53
N TYR A 81 12.21 1.77 12.99
CA TYR A 81 11.49 0.75 13.74
C TYR A 81 12.20 -0.61 13.65
N LYS A 82 12.09 -1.42 14.71
CA LYS A 82 12.61 -2.80 14.71
C LYS A 82 11.48 -3.76 14.39
N VAL A 83 11.69 -4.62 13.39
CA VAL A 83 10.68 -5.61 12.94
C VAL A 83 10.14 -6.48 14.09
N LYS A 84 11.01 -6.85 15.04
CA LYS A 84 10.65 -7.68 16.21
C LYS A 84 9.58 -7.04 17.12
N ASP A 85 9.44 -5.71 17.09
CA ASP A 85 8.49 -5.00 17.95
C ASP A 85 7.04 -5.21 17.49
N PHE A 86 6.86 -5.77 16.28
CA PHE A 86 5.55 -6.10 15.68
C PHE A 86 5.33 -7.61 15.56
N ALA A 87 6.22 -8.42 16.15
CA ALA A 87 6.13 -9.88 16.10
C ALA A 87 4.99 -10.38 17.00
N ASN A 88 4.18 -11.30 16.47
CA ASN A 88 3.24 -12.07 17.27
C ASN A 88 3.97 -13.14 18.11
N ASP A 89 3.21 -13.93 18.88
CA ASP A 89 3.76 -15.01 19.74
C ASP A 89 4.56 -16.09 18.97
N LYS A 90 4.44 -16.12 17.64
CA LYS A 90 5.18 -17.03 16.74
C LYS A 90 6.42 -16.38 16.13
N GLY A 91 6.75 -15.15 16.51
CA GLY A 91 7.88 -14.40 15.97
C GLY A 91 7.62 -13.74 14.60
N VAL A 92 6.39 -13.79 14.10
CA VAL A 92 6.02 -13.25 12.78
C VAL A 92 5.50 -11.83 12.92
N ALA A 93 6.12 -10.88 12.20
CA ALA A 93 5.67 -9.49 12.19
C ALA A 93 4.32 -9.35 11.46
N VAL A 94 3.33 -8.76 12.13
CA VAL A 94 1.99 -8.53 11.56
C VAL A 94 1.60 -7.08 11.77
N ILE A 95 1.40 -6.34 10.67
CA ILE A 95 1.02 -4.92 10.72
C ILE A 95 -0.38 -4.78 10.10
N PRO A 96 -1.40 -4.34 10.85
CA PRO A 96 -2.74 -4.13 10.31
C PRO A 96 -2.77 -2.91 9.39
N ASN A 97 -3.51 -2.98 8.29
CA ASN A 97 -3.67 -1.89 7.34
C ASN A 97 -5.13 -1.79 6.86
N SER A 98 -5.59 -0.59 6.50
CA SER A 98 -6.96 -0.37 5.99
C SER A 98 -6.96 0.68 4.89
N ALA A 99 -7.55 0.35 3.74
CA ALA A 99 -7.72 1.33 2.66
C ALA A 99 -9.06 2.07 2.76
N ASN A 100 -9.12 3.27 2.21
CA ASN A 100 -10.31 4.10 2.12
C ASN A 100 -10.62 4.50 0.67
N LEU A 101 -11.85 4.24 0.23
CA LEU A 101 -12.37 4.68 -1.07
C LEU A 101 -13.23 5.94 -0.87
N ARG A 102 -12.84 7.04 -1.53
CA ARG A 102 -13.62 8.29 -1.51
C ARG A 102 -14.31 8.53 -2.84
N ILE A 103 -15.63 8.69 -2.82
CA ILE A 103 -16.44 8.93 -4.02
C ILE A 103 -17.36 10.12 -3.77
N ASN A 104 -17.28 11.13 -4.66
CA ASN A 104 -18.00 12.40 -4.54
C ASN A 104 -17.88 13.01 -3.13
N ASP A 105 -16.64 13.10 -2.62
CA ASP A 105 -16.30 13.62 -1.30
C ASP A 105 -16.85 12.81 -0.09
N GLY A 106 -17.50 11.65 -0.32
CA GLY A 106 -17.93 10.72 0.74
C GLY A 106 -16.94 9.57 0.96
N ASN A 107 -16.84 9.06 2.20
CA ASN A 107 -15.88 8.01 2.60
C ASN A 107 -16.51 6.61 2.64
N ASN A 108 -15.83 5.61 2.08
CA ASN A 108 -16.22 4.19 2.10
C ASN A 108 -14.98 3.38 2.53
N PRO A 109 -14.83 3.06 3.83
CA PRO A 109 -13.70 2.28 4.31
C PRO A 109 -13.78 0.85 3.78
N THR A 110 -12.61 0.25 3.51
CA THR A 110 -12.49 -1.18 3.26
C THR A 110 -12.33 -1.94 4.57
N PRO A 111 -12.67 -3.24 4.63
CA PRO A 111 -12.32 -4.06 5.78
C PRO A 111 -10.80 -4.05 6.01
N PRO A 112 -10.34 -4.04 7.28
CA PRO A 112 -8.92 -4.09 7.58
C PRO A 112 -8.30 -5.40 7.06
N VAL A 113 -7.10 -5.32 6.50
CA VAL A 113 -6.28 -6.45 6.08
C VAL A 113 -4.91 -6.36 6.73
N THR A 114 -4.28 -7.48 7.07
CA THR A 114 -2.93 -7.49 7.65
C THR A 114 -1.88 -7.66 6.57
N VAL A 115 -0.76 -6.93 6.69
CA VAL A 115 0.44 -7.19 5.89
C VAL A 115 1.49 -7.91 6.74
N THR A 116 2.10 -8.92 6.14
CA THR A 116 3.26 -9.62 6.69
C THR A 116 4.47 -9.25 5.82
N PRO A 117 5.48 -8.56 6.36
CA PRO A 117 6.71 -8.30 5.64
C PRO A 117 7.33 -9.61 5.16
N PRO A 118 7.92 -9.66 3.95
CA PRO A 118 8.69 -10.84 3.54
C PRO A 118 9.84 -11.09 4.53
N GLU A 119 10.04 -12.34 4.92
CA GLU A 119 11.21 -12.70 5.73
C GLU A 119 12.49 -12.39 4.94
N VAL A 120 13.31 -11.50 5.49
CA VAL A 120 14.68 -11.28 5.01
C VAL A 120 15.62 -11.95 6.01
N THR A 121 16.35 -12.97 5.58
CA THR A 121 17.43 -13.53 6.40
C THR A 121 18.61 -12.55 6.34
N PRO A 122 18.99 -11.87 7.44
CA PRO A 122 20.12 -10.95 7.38
C PRO A 122 21.41 -11.73 7.15
N GLN A 123 22.11 -11.46 6.05
CA GLN A 123 23.49 -11.93 5.86
C GLN A 123 24.47 -10.95 6.52
N ALA A 124 25.01 -11.33 7.67
CA ALA A 124 26.10 -10.62 8.31
C ALA A 124 27.44 -11.14 7.77
N SER A 125 28.17 -10.33 7.01
CA SER A 125 29.54 -10.63 6.59
C SER A 125 30.54 -9.94 7.53
N LYS A 126 31.28 -10.72 8.32
CA LYS A 126 32.39 -10.23 9.15
C LYS A 126 33.71 -10.46 8.42
N PHE A 127 34.44 -9.39 8.11
CA PHE A 127 35.82 -9.48 7.61
C PHE A 127 36.81 -9.19 8.75
N ILE A 128 37.86 -10.01 8.87
CA ILE A 128 39.06 -9.66 9.64
C ILE A 128 40.09 -9.17 8.62
N ALA A 129 40.43 -7.88 8.66
CA ALA A 129 41.57 -7.36 7.92
C ALA A 129 42.86 -7.72 8.68
N LYS A 130 43.83 -8.36 8.00
CA LYS A 130 45.18 -8.51 8.55
C LYS A 130 45.83 -7.13 8.62
N PRO A 131 46.52 -6.77 9.72
CA PRO A 131 47.32 -5.55 9.75
C PRO A 131 48.41 -5.67 8.67
N VAL A 132 48.49 -4.67 7.80
CA VAL A 132 49.59 -4.53 6.84
C VAL A 132 50.86 -4.27 7.67
N LYS A 133 51.89 -5.10 7.45
CA LYS A 133 53.21 -4.98 8.08
C LYS A 133 54.01 -3.86 7.45
#